data_AF-A0A8T8X2X8-F1
#
_entry.id   AF-A0A8T8X2X8-F1
#
_cell.length_a   1.000
_cell.length_b   1.000
_cell.length_c   1.000
_cell.angle_alpha   90.00
_cell.angle_beta   90.00
_cell.angle_gamma   90.00
#
_symmetry.space_group_name_H-M   'P 1'
#
loop_
_entity.id
_entity.type
_entity.pdbx_description
1 polymer ?
#
loop_
_entity_poly.entity_id
_entity_poly.type
_entity_poly.pdbx_seq_one_letter_code
_entity_poly.pdbx_strand_id
1 'polypeptide(L)'
;MRAATEKVDTDNIQGSIWPRLPKHFESYLFFKITDKAKFRKHLRTLLDNQEITTGTQCADHLRGVGEFEEASAQARRDVPEPYRVPFTAVNVAFTHLGLLKV
;
A
#
# COMPACT_ATOMS: atom_id res chain seq x y z
N MET A 1 33.36 -9.68 -11.07
CA MET A 1 32.48 -9.65 -9.88
C MET A 1 31.16 -8.99 -10.30
N ARG A 2 30.06 -9.73 -10.39
CA ARG A 2 28.72 -9.13 -10.58
C ARG A 2 28.17 -8.81 -9.19
N ALA A 3 27.74 -7.57 -8.97
CA ALA A 3 27.04 -7.20 -7.75
C ALA A 3 25.79 -8.08 -7.62
N ALA A 4 25.58 -8.71 -6.46
CA ALA A 4 24.30 -9.32 -6.14
C ALA A 4 23.29 -8.18 -6.08
N THR A 5 22.42 -8.07 -7.07
CA THR A 5 21.24 -7.20 -6.99
C THR A 5 20.37 -7.75 -5.87
N GLU A 6 20.40 -7.10 -4.70
CA GLU A 6 19.46 -7.38 -3.63
C GLU A 6 18.05 -7.23 -4.21
N LYS A 7 17.32 -8.34 -4.26
CA LYS A 7 15.94 -8.37 -4.73
C LYS A 7 15.10 -7.60 -3.71
N VAL A 8 14.40 -6.57 -4.16
CA VAL A 8 13.50 -5.79 -3.30
C VAL A 8 12.48 -6.72 -2.63
N ASP A 9 12.39 -6.64 -1.30
CA ASP A 9 11.37 -7.35 -0.52
C ASP A 9 10.04 -6.60 -0.60
N THR A 10 9.12 -7.15 -1.38
CA THR A 10 7.80 -6.54 -1.64
C THR A 10 6.81 -6.76 -0.50
N ASP A 11 7.10 -7.64 0.45
CA ASP A 11 6.30 -7.83 1.66
C ASP A 11 6.59 -6.76 2.71
N ASN A 12 7.76 -6.12 2.63
CA ASN A 12 8.18 -5.04 3.52
C ASN A 12 8.01 -3.64 2.90
N ILE A 13 7.27 -3.54 1.80
CA ILE A 13 6.90 -2.28 1.15
C ILE A 13 5.38 -2.13 1.18
N GLN A 14 4.89 -0.92 1.42
CA GLN A 14 3.46 -0.60 1.39
C GLN A 14 2.91 -0.53 -0.06
N GLY A 15 1.74 -1.12 -0.29
CA GLY A 15 1.12 -1.40 -1.60
C GLY A 15 0.69 -0.20 -2.46
N SER A 16 0.86 1.03 -1.98
CA SER A 16 0.71 2.26 -2.80
C SER A 16 2.03 2.86 -3.27
N ILE A 17 3.17 2.34 -2.79
CA ILE A 17 4.50 2.74 -3.25
C ILE A 17 4.82 2.00 -4.54
N TRP A 18 4.67 0.68 -4.53
CA TRP A 18 4.87 -0.17 -5.70
C TRP A 18 4.09 -1.49 -5.56
N PRO A 19 3.44 -1.98 -6.63
CA PRO A 19 3.11 -1.25 -7.86
C PRO A 19 2.06 -0.15 -7.57
N ARG A 20 1.99 0.88 -8.42
CA ARG A 20 1.01 1.96 -8.20
C ARG A 20 -0.40 1.48 -8.56
N LEU A 21 -1.23 1.26 -7.55
CA LEU A 21 -2.64 0.89 -7.74
C LEU A 21 -3.45 1.98 -8.48
N PRO A 22 -4.29 1.62 -9.45
CA PRO A 22 -5.38 2.48 -9.92
C PRO A 22 -6.42 2.63 -8.79
N LYS A 23 -6.91 3.85 -8.59
CA LYS A 23 -7.89 4.15 -7.53
C LYS A 23 -9.03 4.95 -8.15
N HIS A 24 -10.25 4.43 -8.04
CA HIS A 24 -11.46 5.18 -8.40
C HIS A 24 -11.96 6.02 -7.23
N PHE A 25 -11.75 5.52 -6.01
CA PHE A 25 -12.07 6.20 -4.77
C PHE A 25 -10.90 6.10 -3.80
N GLU A 26 -10.59 7.19 -3.09
CA GLU A 26 -9.58 7.22 -2.06
C GLU A 26 -10.00 8.18 -0.95
N SER A 27 -9.86 7.74 0.30
CA SER A 27 -10.14 8.55 1.49
C SER A 27 -8.87 8.71 2.31
N TYR A 28 -8.57 9.95 2.70
CA TYR A 28 -7.44 10.27 3.58
C TYR A 28 -7.94 10.60 4.98
N LEU A 29 -7.54 9.80 5.97
CA LEU A 29 -7.79 10.09 7.38
C LEU A 29 -6.57 10.81 7.98
N PHE A 30 -6.67 12.12 8.18
CA PHE A 30 -5.69 12.88 8.95
C PHE A 30 -5.97 12.72 10.44
N PHE A 31 -4.98 12.26 11.20
CA PHE A 31 -5.12 11.99 12.64
C PHE A 31 -4.01 12.66 13.46
N LYS A 32 -4.27 12.82 14.75
CA LYS A 32 -3.31 13.31 15.74
C LYS A 32 -3.09 12.25 16.80
N ILE A 33 -1.84 11.91 17.07
CA ILE A 33 -1.46 11.03 18.17
C ILE A 33 -1.67 11.80 19.49
N THR A 34 -2.58 11.30 20.32
CA THR A 34 -2.92 11.86 21.64
C THR A 34 -2.33 11.05 22.79
N ASP A 35 -2.16 9.74 22.60
CA ASP A 35 -1.50 8.81 23.52
C ASP A 35 -0.55 7.91 22.73
N LYS A 36 0.75 8.04 23.00
CA LYS A 36 1.81 7.30 22.30
C LYS A 36 1.74 5.79 22.57
N ALA A 37 1.54 5.37 23.82
CA ALA A 37 1.56 3.96 24.18
C ALA A 37 0.36 3.23 23.57
N LYS A 38 -0.83 3.85 23.67
CA LYS A 38 -2.05 3.31 23.08
C LYS A 38 -1.97 3.27 21.55
N PHE A 39 -1.42 4.32 20.93
CA PHE A 39 -1.23 4.37 19.48
C PHE A 39 -0.35 3.23 18.98
N ARG A 40 0.82 3.01 19.59
CA ARG A 40 1.74 1.92 19.20
C ARG A 40 1.09 0.55 19.32
N LYS A 41 0.31 0.32 20.38
CA LYS A 41 -0.45 -0.93 20.57
C LYS A 41 -1.47 -1.12 19.46
N HIS A 42 -2.27 -0.10 19.15
CA HIS A 42 -3.27 -0.20 18.10
C HIS A 42 -2.67 -0.36 16.70
N LEU A 43 -1.56 0.34 16.41
CA LEU A 43 -0.84 0.17 15.15
C LEU A 43 -0.30 -1.25 14.99
N ARG A 44 0.20 -1.86 16.07
CA ARG A 44 0.61 -3.27 16.06
C ARG A 44 -0.56 -4.19 15.70
N THR A 45 -1.75 -3.97 16.28
CA THR A 45 -2.95 -4.74 15.94
C THR A 45 -3.31 -4.65 14.45
N LEU A 46 -3.16 -3.50 13.82
CA LEU A 46 -3.38 -3.37 12.36
C LEU A 46 -2.39 -4.22 11.55
N LEU A 47 -1.14 -4.29 11.99
CA LEU A 47 -0.12 -5.12 11.34
C LEU A 47 -0.40 -6.61 11.54
N ASP A 48 -0.72 -7.02 12.78
CA ASP A 48 -0.98 -8.43 13.12
C ASP A 48 -2.22 -8.97 12.39
N ASN A 49 -3.21 -8.10 12.15
CA ASN A 49 -4.41 -8.41 11.37
C ASN A 49 -4.20 -8.30 9.85
N GLN A 50 -2.98 -7.99 9.38
CA GLN A 50 -2.64 -7.82 7.97
C GLN A 50 -3.49 -6.73 7.25
N GLU A 51 -3.87 -5.67 7.97
CA GLU A 51 -4.69 -4.58 7.43
C GLU A 51 -3.85 -3.62 6.57
N ILE A 52 -2.55 -3.47 6.86
CA ILE A 52 -1.66 -2.64 6.03
C ILE A 52 -1.26 -3.43 4.77
N THR A 53 -1.69 -2.93 3.62
CA THR A 53 -1.50 -3.62 2.34
C THR A 53 -0.05 -3.54 1.88
N THR A 54 0.54 -4.68 1.50
CA THR A 54 1.92 -4.80 1.01
C THR A 54 2.02 -4.66 -0.51
N GLY A 55 3.24 -4.44 -1.01
CA GLY A 55 3.53 -4.43 -2.44
C GLY A 55 3.27 -5.77 -3.10
N THR A 56 3.53 -6.89 -2.40
CA THR A 56 3.19 -8.23 -2.86
C THR A 56 1.69 -8.39 -3.08
N GLN A 57 0.86 -8.00 -2.10
CA GLN A 57 -0.60 -8.09 -2.22
C GLN A 57 -1.14 -7.29 -3.40
N CYS A 58 -0.60 -6.09 -3.63
CA CYS A 58 -0.98 -5.27 -4.78
C CYS A 58 -0.52 -5.87 -6.11
N ALA A 59 0.70 -6.41 -6.16
CA ALA A 59 1.21 -7.07 -7.34
C ALA A 59 0.37 -8.31 -7.70
N ASP A 60 0.01 -9.12 -6.71
CA ASP A 60 -0.78 -10.32 -6.90
C ASP A 60 -2.21 -10.00 -7.34
N HIS A 61 -2.85 -8.99 -6.75
CA HIS A 61 -4.14 -8.50 -7.22
C HIS A 61 -4.08 -8.09 -8.69
N LEU A 62 -3.14 -7.23 -9.06
CA LEU A 62 -3.00 -6.73 -10.43
C LEU A 62 -2.67 -7.85 -11.43
N ARG A 63 -1.87 -8.86 -11.04
CA ARG A 63 -1.66 -10.05 -11.88
C ARG A 63 -2.94 -10.85 -12.05
N GLY A 64 -3.73 -10.99 -10.98
CA GLY A 64 -5.01 -11.71 -10.99
C GLY A 64 -6.04 -11.08 -11.92
N VAL A 65 -5.99 -9.75 -12.11
CA VAL A 65 -6.88 -9.02 -13.04
C VAL A 65 -6.23 -8.68 -14.39
N GLY A 66 -4.96 -9.06 -14.60
CA GLY A 66 -4.24 -8.81 -15.85
C GLY A 66 -3.75 -7.37 -16.06
N GLU A 67 -3.68 -6.57 -14.99
CA GLU A 67 -3.35 -5.12 -15.03
C GLU A 67 -1.93 -4.81 -14.50
N PHE A 68 -1.13 -5.82 -14.17
CA PHE A 68 0.19 -5.60 -13.58
C PHE A 68 1.13 -4.75 -14.46
N GLU A 69 1.17 -5.01 -15.77
CA GLU A 69 1.95 -4.23 -16.73
C GLU A 69 1.38 -2.81 -16.94
N GLU A 70 0.06 -2.67 -16.78
CA GLU A 70 -0.67 -1.40 -16.89
C GLU A 70 -0.56 -0.53 -15.64
N ALA A 71 -0.03 -1.05 -14.54
CA ALA A 71 0.26 -0.28 -13.35
C ALA A 71 1.33 0.81 -13.59
N SER A 72 2.10 0.69 -14.68
CA SER A 72 3.03 1.72 -15.15
C SER A 72 2.29 2.93 -15.72
N ALA A 73 2.77 4.15 -15.46
CA ALA A 73 2.11 5.37 -15.92
C ALA A 73 1.93 5.46 -17.44
N GLN A 74 2.71 4.69 -18.21
CA GLN A 74 2.72 4.69 -19.67
C GLN A 74 1.70 3.73 -20.30
N ALA A 75 1.26 2.68 -19.59
CA ALA A 75 0.40 1.63 -20.12
C ALA A 75 -1.02 1.61 -19.51
N ARG A 76 -1.35 2.60 -18.67
CA ARG A 76 -2.65 2.68 -17.99
C ARG A 76 -3.81 2.78 -18.97
N ARG A 77 -4.79 1.90 -18.80
CA ARG A 77 -6.12 2.00 -19.39
C ARG A 77 -7.16 2.10 -18.30
N ASP A 78 -8.25 2.85 -18.55
CA ASP A 78 -9.38 2.86 -17.63
C ASP A 78 -10.21 1.59 -17.87
N VAL A 79 -10.53 0.89 -16.78
CA VAL A 79 -11.33 -0.33 -16.80
C VAL A 79 -12.80 0.08 -16.64
N PRO A 80 -13.70 -0.27 -17.56
CA PRO A 80 -15.11 0.08 -17.42
C PRO A 80 -15.71 -0.51 -16.14
N GLU A 81 -16.60 0.23 -15.48
CA GLU A 81 -17.17 -0.13 -14.18
C GLU A 81 -17.64 -1.59 -14.05
N PRO A 82 -18.36 -2.19 -15.03
CA PRO A 82 -18.85 -3.57 -14.93
C PRO A 82 -17.75 -4.64 -14.84
N TYR A 83 -16.51 -4.29 -15.22
CA TYR A 83 -15.36 -5.22 -15.24
C TYR A 83 -14.38 -4.96 -14.10
N ARG A 84 -14.64 -3.97 -13.24
CA ARG A 84 -13.76 -3.64 -12.11
C ARG A 84 -13.87 -4.71 -11.03
N VAL A 85 -12.73 -5.23 -10.58
CA VAL A 85 -12.67 -6.10 -9.41
C VAL A 85 -12.35 -5.25 -8.19
N PRO A 86 -13.18 -5.28 -7.11
CA PRO A 86 -12.94 -4.46 -5.95
C PRO A 86 -11.68 -4.91 -5.19
N PHE A 87 -10.85 -3.94 -4.83
CA PHE A 87 -9.68 -4.13 -3.99
C PHE A 87 -9.48 -2.92 -3.08
N THR A 88 -9.58 -3.14 -1.76
CA THR A 88 -9.36 -2.09 -0.76
C THR A 88 -7.94 -2.19 -0.25
N ALA A 89 -7.16 -1.13 -0.48
CA ALA A 89 -5.81 -1.02 0.05
C ALA A 89 -5.76 0.01 1.19
N VAL A 90 -5.06 -0.33 2.28
CA VAL A 90 -4.82 0.58 3.40
C VAL A 90 -3.32 0.80 3.55
N ASN A 91 -2.92 2.07 3.62
CA ASN A 91 -1.56 2.47 3.91
C ASN A 91 -1.54 3.54 5.01
N VAL A 92 -0.40 3.67 5.67
CA VAL A 92 -0.18 4.64 6.74
C VAL A 92 1.13 5.39 6.50
N ALA A 93 1.09 6.70 6.73
CA ALA A 93 2.25 7.58 6.64
C ALA A 93 2.27 8.55 7.82
N PHE A 94 3.45 9.02 8.17
CA PHE A 94 3.66 9.94 9.28
C PHE A 94 4.35 11.21 8.77
N THR A 95 3.86 12.36 9.21
CA THR A 95 4.57 13.62 9.03
C THR A 95 5.77 13.69 9.98
N HIS A 96 6.69 14.62 9.73
CA HIS A 96 7.81 14.88 10.64
C HIS A 96 7.34 15.09 12.10
N LEU A 97 6.31 15.91 12.31
CA LEU A 97 5.73 16.15 13.64
C LEU A 97 5.07 14.90 14.24
N GLY A 98 4.52 14.03 13.39
CA GLY A 98 3.97 12.74 13.81
C GLY A 98 5.06 11.82 14.36
N LEU A 99 6.21 11.72 13.68
CA LEU A 99 7.33 10.88 14.10
C LEU A 99 7.88 11.28 15.47
N LEU A 100 7.90 12.58 15.81
CA LEU A 100 8.30 13.07 17.13
C LEU A 100 7.35 12.61 18.26
N LYS A 101 6.17 12.07 17.93
CA LYS A 101 5.15 11.62 18.88
C LYS A 101 4.98 10.10 18.98
N VAL A 102 5.67 9.33 18.13
CA VAL A 102 5.60 7.85 18.07
C VAL A 102 6.60 7.19 19.00
#